data_AF-A0A353GJX4-F1
#
_entry.id   AF-A0A353GJX4-F1
#
_cell.length_a   1.000
_cell.length_b   1.000
_cell.length_c   1.000
_cell.angle_alpha   90.00
_cell.angle_beta   90.00
_cell.angle_gamma   90.00
#
_symmetry.space_group_name_H-M   'P 1'
#
loop_
_entity.id
_entity.type
_entity.pdbx_description
1 polymer ?
#
loop_
_entity_poly.entity_id
_entity_poly.type
_entity_poly.pdbx_seq_one_letter_code
_entity_poly.pdbx_strand_id
1 'polypeptide(L)'
;SSSERDLEVARAVEEALGRIQNFDQSLLHMLDALGKGLSVQEILWEVRDGRVWVKELKSRAPGRFAFAPDGSLQLSPDYLPQITTPVGTARSLPDRKFVRFTFGGLYDNLYGRGLCSRAYWYYWFKKNNLKFWVLFNEKFGAPTVV
;
A
#
# COMPACT_ATOMS: atom_id res chain seq x y z
N SER A 1 -26.74 0.30 22.08
CA SER A 1 -26.35 1.72 22.13
C SER A 1 -27.18 2.44 21.09
N SER A 2 -28.11 3.29 21.52
CA SER A 2 -29.10 3.94 20.63
C SER A 2 -29.40 5.35 21.16
N SER A 3 -28.37 6.08 21.58
CA SER A 3 -28.51 7.48 21.95
C SER A 3 -28.77 8.31 20.69
N GLU A 4 -29.59 9.36 20.76
CA GLU A 4 -29.84 10.27 19.63
C GLU A 4 -28.53 10.81 19.02
N ARG A 5 -27.54 11.07 19.88
CA ARG A 5 -26.20 11.50 19.47
C ARG A 5 -25.45 10.44 18.65
N ASP A 6 -25.64 9.16 18.93
CA ASP A 6 -24.99 8.08 18.18
C ASP A 6 -25.53 8.04 16.75
N LEU A 7 -26.85 8.26 16.58
CA LEU A 7 -27.50 8.31 15.28
C LEU A 7 -27.07 9.52 14.45
N GLU A 8 -26.91 10.68 15.08
CA GLU A 8 -26.37 11.88 14.43
C GLU A 8 -24.95 11.66 13.92
N VAL A 9 -24.08 11.07 14.76
CA VAL A 9 -22.70 10.76 14.38
C VAL A 9 -22.65 9.74 13.24
N ALA A 10 -23.47 8.68 13.30
CA ALA A 10 -23.55 7.68 12.24
C ALA A 10 -23.94 8.29 10.89
N ARG A 11 -24.97 9.15 10.87
CA ARG A 11 -25.39 9.86 9.64
C ARG A 11 -24.29 10.78 9.11
N ALA A 12 -23.58 11.48 10.00
CA ALA A 12 -22.47 12.34 9.60
C ALA A 12 -21.30 11.55 8.99
N VAL A 13 -21.02 10.35 9.51
CA VAL A 13 -19.99 9.44 8.95
C VAL A 13 -20.42 8.89 7.59
N GLU A 14 -21.68 8.46 7.45
CA GLU A 14 -22.22 7.98 6.19
C GLU A 14 -22.17 9.05 5.10
N GLU A 15 -22.58 10.28 5.45
CA GLU A 15 -22.48 11.45 4.58
C GLU A 15 -21.02 11.78 4.22
N ALA A 16 -20.10 11.70 5.19
CA ALA A 16 -18.68 11.93 4.94
C ALA A 16 -18.10 10.90 3.97
N LEU A 17 -18.39 9.61 4.16
CA LEU A 17 -17.93 8.53 3.28
C LEU A 17 -18.52 8.65 1.87
N GLY A 18 -19.80 8.97 1.76
CA GLY A 18 -20.49 9.15 0.47
C GLY A 18 -19.98 10.35 -0.34
N ARG A 19 -19.27 11.29 0.29
CA ARG A 19 -18.66 12.46 -0.37
C ARG A 19 -17.24 12.24 -0.86
N ILE A 20 -16.56 11.20 -0.41
CA ILE A 20 -15.17 10.95 -0.81
C ILE A 20 -15.15 10.63 -2.30
N GLN A 21 -14.38 11.42 -3.06
CA GLN A 21 -14.22 11.21 -4.48
C GLN A 21 -13.55 9.86 -4.77
N ASN A 22 -14.15 9.09 -5.67
CA ASN A 22 -13.64 7.78 -6.11
C ASN A 22 -13.36 6.81 -4.95
N PHE A 23 -14.20 6.82 -3.91
CA PHE A 23 -13.97 6.04 -2.69
C PHE A 23 -13.71 4.55 -2.96
N ASP A 24 -14.49 3.91 -3.83
CA ASP A 24 -14.29 2.50 -4.21
C ASP A 24 -12.92 2.24 -4.84
N GLN A 25 -12.44 3.17 -5.68
CA GLN A 25 -11.11 3.08 -6.26
C GLN A 25 -10.03 3.24 -5.19
N SER A 26 -10.22 4.13 -4.23
CA SER A 26 -9.32 4.27 -3.08
C SER A 26 -9.28 3.00 -2.23
N LEU A 27 -10.41 2.31 -2.04
CA LEU A 27 -10.45 1.01 -1.38
C LEU A 27 -9.65 -0.05 -2.17
N LEU A 28 -9.81 -0.11 -3.49
CA LEU A 28 -9.00 -0.99 -4.35
C LEU A 28 -7.51 -0.67 -4.25
N HIS A 29 -7.13 0.62 -4.19
CA HIS A 29 -5.75 1.02 -3.97
C HIS A 29 -5.22 0.61 -2.60
N MET A 30 -6.06 0.58 -1.55
CA MET A 30 -5.65 0.05 -0.25
C MET A 30 -5.36 -1.46 -0.33
N LEU A 31 -6.12 -2.22 -1.12
CA LEU A 31 -5.92 -3.65 -1.30
C LEU A 31 -4.58 -4.03 -1.94
N ASP A 32 -3.82 -3.07 -2.50
CA ASP A 32 -2.43 -3.26 -2.92
C ASP A 32 -1.53 -3.78 -1.75
N ALA A 33 -1.92 -3.50 -0.50
CA ALA A 33 -1.29 -4.08 0.69
C ALA A 33 -1.33 -5.61 0.70
N LEU A 34 -2.34 -6.26 0.10
CA LEU A 34 -2.38 -7.72 0.00
C LEU A 34 -1.18 -8.26 -0.78
N GLY A 35 -0.81 -7.58 -1.88
CA GLY A 35 0.33 -7.96 -2.69
C GLY A 35 1.67 -7.62 -2.03
N LYS A 36 1.79 -6.40 -1.48
CA LYS A 36 3.08 -5.81 -1.06
C LYS A 36 3.32 -5.81 0.46
N GLY A 37 2.29 -5.97 1.26
CA GLY A 37 2.32 -5.95 2.74
C GLY A 37 1.83 -4.63 3.34
N LEU A 38 1.98 -3.51 2.62
CA LEU A 38 1.65 -2.17 3.10
C LEU A 38 1.02 -1.32 2.00
N SER A 39 0.00 -0.54 2.35
CA SER A 39 -0.50 0.58 1.54
C SER A 39 -0.66 1.84 2.40
N VAL A 40 -0.47 3.00 1.78
CA VAL A 40 -0.57 4.32 2.42
C VAL A 40 -1.43 5.24 1.56
N GLN A 41 -2.48 5.80 2.16
CA GLN A 41 -3.36 6.77 1.53
C GLN A 41 -3.21 8.11 2.24
N GLU A 42 -3.02 9.19 1.48
CA GLU A 42 -3.05 10.55 2.01
C GLU A 42 -4.49 11.07 1.98
N ILE A 43 -4.95 11.61 3.11
CA ILE A 43 -6.24 12.27 3.22
C ILE A 43 -6.11 13.70 2.68
N LEU A 44 -6.81 14.00 1.60
CA LEU A 44 -6.98 15.37 1.13
C LEU A 44 -8.19 15.98 1.81
N TRP A 45 -7.94 16.94 2.69
CA TRP A 45 -8.95 17.67 3.42
C TRP A 45 -9.48 18.84 2.58
N GLU A 46 -10.76 19.14 2.73
CA GLU A 46 -11.41 20.30 2.12
C GLU A 46 -12.34 20.96 3.14
N VAL A 47 -12.43 22.29 3.08
CA VAL A 47 -13.39 23.04 3.87
C VAL A 47 -14.58 23.36 2.98
N ARG A 48 -15.77 22.91 3.38
CA ARG A 48 -17.02 23.15 2.66
C ARG A 48 -18.15 23.40 3.66
N ASP A 49 -18.95 24.43 3.41
CA ASP A 49 -20.07 24.82 4.27
C ASP A 49 -19.65 25.04 5.75
N GLY A 50 -18.45 25.62 5.95
CA GLY A 50 -17.89 25.88 7.27
C GLY A 50 -17.43 24.63 8.05
N ARG A 51 -17.42 23.45 7.42
CA ARG A 51 -16.99 22.18 8.02
C ARG A 51 -15.82 21.57 7.25
N VAL A 52 -15.03 20.76 7.93
CA VAL A 52 -13.89 20.02 7.35
C VAL A 52 -14.37 18.65 6.89
N TRP A 53 -14.10 18.33 5.62
CA TRP A 53 -14.48 17.07 4.98
C TRP A 53 -13.28 16.37 4.36
N VAL A 54 -13.40 15.06 4.17
CA VAL A 54 -12.47 14.28 3.35
C VAL A 54 -12.91 14.44 1.89
N LYS A 55 -12.05 15.06 1.08
CA LYS A 55 -12.28 15.22 -0.35
C LYS A 55 -11.92 13.96 -1.14
N GLU A 56 -10.72 13.46 -0.90
CA GLU A 56 -10.13 12.35 -1.66
C GLU A 56 -9.14 11.59 -0.78
N LEU A 57 -9.03 10.28 -1.00
CA LEU A 57 -7.96 9.44 -0.47
C LEU A 57 -6.97 9.10 -1.58
N LYS A 58 -5.80 9.75 -1.54
CA LYS A 58 -4.79 9.63 -2.59
C LYS A 58 -3.75 8.58 -2.24
N SER A 59 -3.61 7.57 -3.10
CA SER A 59 -2.60 6.52 -2.93
C SER A 59 -1.20 7.08 -3.08
N ARG A 60 -0.34 6.78 -2.10
CA ARG A 60 1.07 7.16 -2.09
C ARG A 60 1.93 5.90 -2.08
N ALA A 61 3.02 5.92 -2.85
CA ALA A 61 3.96 4.81 -2.92
C ALA A 61 4.49 4.47 -1.51
N PRO A 62 4.25 3.24 -1.00
CA PRO A 62 4.66 2.86 0.36
C PRO A 62 6.17 2.99 0.60
N GLY A 63 6.98 2.82 -0.46
CA GLY A 63 8.43 3.01 -0.42
C GLY A 63 8.89 4.45 -0.18
N ARG A 64 7.99 5.43 -0.01
CA ARG A 64 8.35 6.79 0.45
C ARG A 64 8.28 6.94 1.96
N PHE A 65 7.81 5.91 2.66
CA PHE A 65 7.54 6.00 4.08
C PHE A 65 8.39 4.99 4.86
N ALA A 66 8.76 5.39 6.07
CA ALA A 66 9.42 4.56 7.05
C ALA A 66 8.64 4.60 8.36
N PHE A 67 8.94 3.66 9.26
CA PHE A 67 8.41 3.68 10.62
C PHE A 67 9.51 4.10 11.60
N ALA A 68 9.18 5.01 12.51
CA ALA A 68 10.02 5.26 13.67
C ALA A 68 9.90 4.12 14.70
N PRO A 69 10.81 4.07 15.69
CA PRO A 69 10.77 3.04 16.74
C PRO A 69 9.46 2.98 17.54
N ASP A 70 8.74 4.10 17.63
CA ASP A 70 7.42 4.21 18.25
C ASP A 70 6.26 3.73 17.35
N GLY A 71 6.58 3.31 16.12
CA GLY A 71 5.64 2.86 15.11
C GLY A 71 4.93 3.97 14.33
N SER A 72 5.30 5.24 14.56
CA SER A 72 4.80 6.38 13.81
C SER A 72 5.30 6.35 12.36
N LEU A 73 4.43 6.75 11.43
CA LEU A 73 4.77 6.83 10.01
C LEU A 73 5.57 8.12 9.76
N GLN A 74 6.72 8.00 9.11
CA GLN A 74 7.58 9.12 8.74
C GLN A 74 7.83 9.13 7.24
N LEU A 75 8.09 10.33 6.70
CA LEU A 75 8.49 10.48 5.31
C LEU A 75 10.00 10.23 5.18
N SER A 76 10.36 9.24 4.36
CA SER A 76 11.74 9.01 3.98
C SER A 76 12.19 10.05 2.94
N PRO A 77 13.39 10.63 3.07
CA PRO A 77 13.97 11.46 2.01
C PRO A 77 14.33 10.65 0.76
N ASP A 78 14.67 9.37 0.94
CA ASP A 78 14.99 8.45 -0.16
C ASP A 78 13.74 7.71 -0.63
N TYR A 79 13.59 7.60 -1.96
CA TYR A 79 12.62 6.71 -2.58
C TYR A 79 13.13 5.26 -2.47
N LEU A 80 12.39 4.40 -1.76
CA LEU A 80 12.81 3.09 -1.25
C LEU A 80 13.86 3.23 -0.15
N PRO A 81 13.47 3.46 1.12
CA PRO A 81 14.42 3.45 2.23
C PRO A 81 15.09 2.09 2.26
N GLN A 82 16.34 2.05 1.80
CA GLN A 82 17.18 0.91 2.02
C GLN A 82 17.53 0.88 3.51
N ILE A 83 17.99 -0.27 3.99
CA ILE A 83 18.54 -0.43 5.35
C ILE A 83 19.66 0.62 5.65
N THR A 84 20.18 1.29 4.62
CA THR A 84 21.25 2.28 4.64
C THR A 84 20.84 3.75 4.77
N THR A 85 19.55 4.12 4.82
CA THR A 85 19.17 5.53 5.00
C THR A 85 19.63 6.02 6.38
N PRO A 86 20.43 7.10 6.49
CA PRO A 86 20.96 7.56 7.77
C PRO A 86 19.85 7.90 8.76
N VAL A 87 19.95 7.34 9.96
CA VAL A 87 19.07 7.63 11.10
C VAL A 87 19.04 9.15 11.33
N GLY A 88 17.84 9.75 11.33
CA GLY A 88 17.65 11.19 11.57
C GLY A 88 17.28 12.04 10.35
N THR A 89 17.19 11.45 9.15
CA THR A 89 16.79 12.20 7.93
C THR A 89 15.29 12.11 7.60
N ALA A 90 14.56 11.20 8.25
CA ALA A 90 13.13 11.02 8.07
C ALA A 90 12.33 12.15 8.76
N ARG A 91 11.31 12.67 8.07
CA ARG A 91 10.48 13.79 8.55
C ARG A 91 9.19 13.27 9.16
N SER A 92 8.87 13.74 10.37
CA SER A 92 7.57 13.48 11.00
C SER A 92 6.42 14.00 10.14
N LEU A 93 5.36 13.20 10.06
CA LEU A 93 4.16 13.52 9.29
C LEU A 93 3.13 14.22 10.17
N PRO A 94 2.28 15.09 9.62
CA PRO A 94 1.18 15.67 10.37
C PRO A 94 0.21 14.59 10.86
N ASP A 95 -0.26 14.75 12.09
CA ASP A 95 -1.24 13.85 12.68
C ASP A 95 -2.51 13.77 11.84
N ARG A 96 -3.11 12.57 11.80
CA ARG A 96 -4.38 12.29 11.11
C ARG A 96 -4.35 12.59 9.59
N LYS A 97 -3.19 12.78 8.97
CA LYS A 97 -3.07 13.08 7.53
C LYS A 97 -3.05 11.83 6.64
N PHE A 98 -2.70 10.67 7.19
CA PHE A 98 -2.50 9.44 6.43
C PHE A 98 -3.30 8.27 7.02
N VAL A 99 -3.84 7.44 6.13
CA VAL A 99 -4.42 6.13 6.45
C VAL A 99 -3.44 5.06 6.00
N ARG A 100 -3.13 4.13 6.90
CA ARG A 100 -2.27 2.97 6.63
C ARG A 100 -3.11 1.71 6.66
N PHE A 101 -2.88 0.82 5.69
CA PHE A 101 -3.35 -0.56 5.76
C PHE A 101 -2.18 -1.53 5.64
N THR A 102 -2.01 -2.37 6.67
CA THR A 102 -0.94 -3.36 6.76
C THR A 102 -1.56 -4.76 6.68
N PHE A 103 -1.05 -5.59 5.77
CA PHE A 103 -1.46 -6.97 5.60
C PHE A 103 -0.35 -7.94 6.01
N GLY A 104 -0.69 -8.99 6.75
CA GLY A 104 0.29 -9.98 7.21
C GLY A 104 1.32 -9.42 8.20
N GLY A 105 0.98 -8.34 8.91
CA GLY A 105 1.75 -7.81 10.03
C GLY A 105 1.65 -8.77 11.21
N LEU A 106 2.60 -9.71 11.30
CA LEU A 106 2.77 -10.58 12.46
C LEU A 106 3.79 -9.92 13.42
N TYR A 107 3.50 -9.98 14.71
CA TYR A 107 4.30 -9.33 15.76
C TYR A 107 4.42 -7.82 15.52
N ASP A 108 5.64 -7.27 15.62
CA ASP A 108 5.91 -5.83 15.48
C ASP A 108 6.21 -5.39 14.03
N ASN A 109 5.88 -6.22 13.03
CA ASN A 109 6.15 -5.88 11.63
C ASN A 109 5.09 -4.92 11.05
N LEU A 110 5.38 -3.63 11.14
CA LEU A 110 4.55 -2.54 10.61
C LEU A 110 4.48 -2.50 9.07
N TYR A 111 5.48 -3.04 8.38
CA TYR A 111 5.52 -3.14 6.91
C TYR A 111 4.69 -4.30 6.36
N GLY A 112 4.27 -5.23 7.23
CA GLY A 112 3.49 -6.40 6.83
C GLY A 112 4.29 -7.42 6.01
N ARG A 113 3.57 -8.42 5.49
CA ARG A 113 4.14 -9.50 4.66
C ARG A 113 3.16 -9.82 3.53
N GLY A 114 3.38 -9.17 2.38
CA GLY A 114 2.54 -9.33 1.20
C GLY A 114 2.61 -10.72 0.57
N LEU A 115 1.53 -11.14 -0.10
CA LEU A 115 1.41 -12.44 -0.75
C LEU A 115 2.43 -12.63 -1.88
N CYS A 116 2.83 -11.55 -2.56
CA CYS A 116 3.81 -11.63 -3.64
C CYS A 116 5.17 -12.14 -3.17
N SER A 117 5.55 -11.88 -1.91
CA SER A 117 6.78 -12.41 -1.33
C SER A 117 6.78 -13.95 -1.25
N ARG A 118 5.62 -14.55 -0.96
CA ARG A 118 5.45 -16.01 -0.89
C ARG A 118 5.32 -16.63 -2.29
N ALA A 119 4.65 -15.92 -3.19
CA ALA A 119 4.45 -16.37 -4.57
C ALA A 119 5.70 -16.20 -5.46
N TYR A 120 6.69 -15.42 -5.02
CA TYR A 120 7.88 -15.07 -5.80
C TYR A 120 8.57 -16.30 -6.39
N TRP A 121 8.85 -17.31 -5.57
CA TRP A 121 9.57 -18.51 -6.01
C TRP A 121 8.80 -19.28 -7.09
N TYR A 122 7.49 -19.46 -6.93
CA TYR A 122 6.65 -20.12 -7.93
C TYR A 122 6.60 -19.33 -9.25
N TYR A 123 6.47 -18.00 -9.18
CA TYR A 123 6.54 -17.13 -10.35
C TYR A 123 7.91 -17.23 -11.04
N TRP A 124 8.99 -17.17 -10.26
CA TRP A 124 10.36 -17.24 -10.78
C TRP A 124 10.60 -18.57 -11.49
N PHE A 125 10.22 -19.70 -10.89
CA PHE A 125 10.34 -21.02 -11.52
C PHE A 125 9.52 -21.09 -12.81
N LYS A 126 8.25 -20.66 -12.78
CA LYS A 126 7.38 -20.65 -13.98
C LYS A 126 8.01 -19.84 -15.12
N LYS A 127 8.48 -18.62 -14.82
CA LYS A 127 9.08 -17.72 -15.82
C LYS A 127 10.36 -18.31 -16.43
N ASN A 128 11.24 -18.86 -15.61
CA ASN A 128 12.51 -19.42 -16.07
C ASN A 128 12.30 -20.75 -16.81
N ASN A 129 11.38 -21.60 -16.35
CA ASN A 129 11.05 -22.84 -17.04
C ASN A 129 10.58 -22.58 -18.48
N LEU A 130 9.71 -21.59 -18.69
CA LEU A 130 9.30 -21.19 -20.04
C LEU A 130 10.49 -20.71 -20.89
N LYS A 131 11.41 -19.91 -20.31
CA LYS A 131 12.62 -19.47 -21.00
C LYS A 131 13.49 -20.66 -21.43
N PHE A 132 13.72 -21.62 -20.53
CA PHE A 132 14.48 -22.82 -20.85
C PHE A 132 13.78 -23.69 -21.90
N TRP A 133 12.45 -23.76 -21.85
CA TRP A 133 11.68 -24.47 -22.86
C TRP A 133 11.82 -23.86 -24.25
N VAL A 134 11.79 -22.52 -24.36
CA VAL A 134 12.03 -21.83 -25.65
C VAL A 134 13.43 -22.12 -26.17
N LEU A 135 14.47 -21.97 -25.33
CA LEU A 135 15.86 -22.28 -25.70
C LEU A 135 16.06 -23.74 -26.13
N PHE A 136 15.38 -24.67 -25.47
CA PHE A 136 15.36 -26.07 -25.85
C PHE A 136 14.75 -26.23 -27.26
N ASN A 137 13.58 -25.67 -27.53
CA ASN A 137 12.94 -25.77 -28.84
C ASN A 137 13.78 -25.17 -29.96
N GLU A 138 14.46 -24.04 -29.73
CA GLU A 138 15.39 -23.44 -30.70
C GLU A 138 16.54 -24.40 -31.04
N LYS A 139 17.12 -25.07 -30.05
CA LYS A 139 18.22 -26.02 -30.26
C LYS A 139 17.75 -27.29 -30.97
N PHE A 140 16.58 -27.81 -30.63
CA PHE A 140 16.02 -29.03 -31.24
C PHE A 140 15.45 -28.79 -32.64
N GLY A 141 15.00 -27.57 -32.95
CA GLY A 141 14.56 -27.18 -34.29
C GLY A 141 15.69 -26.85 -35.25
N ALA A 142 16.93 -26.71 -34.75
CA ALA A 142 18.09 -26.49 -35.60
C ALA A 142 18.47 -27.79 -36.33
N PRO A 143 18.71 -27.75 -37.66
CA PRO A 143 19.10 -28.93 -38.41
C PRO A 143 20.43 -29.47 -37.88
N THR A 144 20.41 -30.66 -37.28
CA THR A 144 21.63 -31.43 -37.04
C THR A 144 22.19 -31.87 -38.38
N VAL A 145 23.41 -31.40 -38.70
CA VAL A 145 24.19 -31.93 -39.82
C VAL A 145 24.42 -33.41 -39.53
N VAL A 146 23.85 -34.28 -40.37
CA VAL A 146 24.15 -35.72 -40.43
C VAL A 146 25.27 -35.91 -41.44
#